data_AF-K9TKB5-F1
#
_entry.id   AF-K9TKB5-F1
#
_cell.length_a   1.000
_cell.length_b   1.000
_cell.length_c   1.000
_cell.angle_alpha   90.00
_cell.angle_beta   90.00
_cell.angle_gamma   90.00
#
_symmetry.space_group_name_H-M   'P 1'
#
loop_
_entity.id
_entity.type
_entity.pdbx_description
1 polymer ?
#
loop_
_entity_poly.entity_id
_entity_poly.type
_entity_poly.pdbx_seq_one_letter_code
_entity_poly.pdbx_strand_id
1 'polypeptide(L)'
;MRSIPYQPFLLRLLHGLNAILVLGAFITGFLVYDSWDGRWGGLSLSAANRNLIDIHGTFGFLLFFILIAFAIYSVRVGRHRLAAKNSLSKLRNVGKPSWWIALHRITNTVILLAAGLAVITGKFQDENWLPQGQMNQPAYFLHLTAWILIGLALVFHLLLSAKVGGIPLWQSMFQTGYRSPESPKLWPQKIQQWFRNPRW
;
A
#
# COMPACT_ATOMS: atom_id res chain seq x y z
N MET A 1 -23.99 -6.05 -19.82
CA MET A 1 -22.61 -5.87 -19.33
C MET A 1 -22.59 -4.69 -18.36
N ARG A 2 -22.04 -4.81 -17.14
CA ARG A 2 -21.90 -3.67 -16.23
C ARG A 2 -20.82 -2.72 -16.78
N SER A 3 -21.08 -1.42 -16.78
CA SER A 3 -20.11 -0.41 -17.21
C SER A 3 -18.90 -0.39 -16.28
N ILE A 4 -17.71 -0.24 -16.86
CA ILE A 4 -16.47 -0.13 -16.08
C ILE A 4 -16.48 1.23 -15.37
N PRO A 5 -16.38 1.28 -14.04
CA PRO A 5 -16.39 2.54 -13.31
C PRO A 5 -15.15 3.38 -13.65
N TYR A 6 -15.32 4.69 -13.82
CA TYR A 6 -14.17 5.57 -14.06
C TYR A 6 -13.35 5.75 -12.78
N GLN A 7 -12.02 5.57 -12.89
CA GLN A 7 -11.07 5.92 -11.83
C GLN A 7 -10.23 7.12 -12.29
N PRO A 8 -9.92 8.09 -11.42
CA PRO A 8 -9.03 9.20 -11.78
C PRO A 8 -7.66 8.71 -12.25
N PHE A 9 -7.07 9.34 -13.27
CA PHE A 9 -5.76 8.94 -13.80
C PHE A 9 -4.66 8.95 -12.74
N LEU A 10 -4.59 10.03 -11.94
CA LEU A 10 -3.59 10.18 -10.88
C LEU A 10 -3.72 9.09 -9.81
N LEU A 11 -4.95 8.67 -9.48
CA LEU A 11 -5.17 7.53 -8.58
C LEU A 11 -4.56 6.26 -9.16
N ARG A 12 -4.87 5.93 -10.43
CA ARG A 12 -4.38 4.70 -11.05
C ARG A 12 -2.86 4.67 -11.15
N LEU A 13 -2.25 5.79 -11.52
CA LEU A 13 -0.79 5.90 -11.60
C LEU A 13 -0.13 5.69 -10.23
N LEU A 14 -0.52 6.47 -9.22
CA LEU A 14 0.08 6.37 -7.89
C LEU A 14 -0.20 4.99 -7.27
N HIS A 15 -1.43 4.48 -7.40
CA HIS A 15 -1.78 3.15 -6.92
C HIS A 15 -0.97 2.06 -7.63
N GLY A 16 -0.81 2.12 -8.95
CA GLY A 16 -0.04 1.15 -9.72
C GLY A 16 1.43 1.14 -9.33
N LEU A 17 2.05 2.32 -9.20
CA LEU A 17 3.43 2.45 -8.71
C LEU A 17 3.59 1.89 -7.29
N ASN A 18 2.67 2.23 -6.37
CA ASN A 18 2.67 1.66 -5.02
C ASN A 18 2.50 0.14 -5.05
N ALA A 19 1.59 -0.39 -5.85
CA ALA A 19 1.33 -1.83 -5.93
C ALA A 19 2.60 -2.59 -6.37
N ILE A 20 3.28 -2.12 -7.41
CA ILE A 20 4.54 -2.73 -7.88
C ILE A 20 5.61 -2.68 -6.80
N LEU A 21 5.81 -1.53 -6.17
CA LEU A 21 6.84 -1.34 -5.14
C LEU A 21 6.54 -2.13 -3.87
N VAL A 22 5.29 -2.18 -3.43
CA VAL A 22 4.85 -2.97 -2.26
C VAL A 22 5.01 -4.46 -2.54
N LEU A 23 4.61 -4.95 -3.71
CA LEU A 23 4.79 -6.37 -4.06
C LEU A 23 6.28 -6.74 -4.14
N GLY A 24 7.10 -5.89 -4.75
CA GLY A 24 8.56 -6.07 -4.80
C GLY A 24 9.19 -6.09 -3.41
N ALA A 25 8.85 -5.12 -2.56
CA ALA A 25 9.30 -5.06 -1.17
C ALA A 25 8.81 -6.25 -0.34
N PHE A 26 7.56 -6.70 -0.54
CA PHE A 26 6.98 -7.82 0.19
C PHE A 26 7.67 -9.14 -0.14
N ILE A 27 7.90 -9.40 -1.44
CA ILE A 27 8.61 -10.59 -1.91
C ILE A 27 10.07 -10.57 -1.46
N THR A 28 10.78 -9.46 -1.67
CA THR A 28 12.19 -9.35 -1.28
C THR A 28 12.37 -9.38 0.24
N GLY A 29 11.43 -8.81 1.01
CA GLY A 29 11.41 -8.88 2.46
C GLY A 29 11.21 -10.30 2.97
N PHE A 30 10.35 -11.08 2.31
CA PHE A 30 10.25 -12.52 2.57
C PHE A 30 11.57 -13.24 2.33
N LEU A 31 12.24 -12.97 1.19
CA LEU A 31 13.53 -13.59 0.88
C LEU A 31 14.63 -13.21 1.88
N VAL A 32 14.64 -11.96 2.38
CA VAL A 32 15.54 -11.55 3.48
C VAL A 32 15.22 -12.32 4.76
N TYR A 33 13.95 -12.45 5.12
CA TYR A 33 13.52 -13.22 6.28
C TYR A 33 13.91 -14.71 6.16
N ASP A 34 13.69 -15.33 5.00
CA ASP A 34 14.01 -16.73 4.72
C ASP A 34 15.54 -16.98 4.72
N SER A 35 16.34 -15.98 4.31
CA SER A 35 17.81 -16.05 4.34
C SER A 35 18.43 -15.99 5.73
N TRP A 36 17.79 -15.31 6.69
CA TRP A 36 18.49 -14.89 7.92
C TRP A 36 17.74 -15.18 9.23
N ASP A 37 16.41 -15.13 9.25
CA ASP A 37 15.63 -15.35 10.49
C ASP A 37 14.96 -16.72 10.49
N GLY A 38 13.96 -16.93 9.64
CA GLY A 38 13.26 -18.21 9.50
C GLY A 38 12.62 -18.79 10.77
N ARG A 39 12.65 -18.11 11.93
CA ARG A 39 12.25 -18.68 13.24
C ARG A 39 10.78 -19.06 13.33
N TRP A 40 9.93 -18.42 12.53
CA TRP A 40 8.48 -18.70 12.46
C TRP A 40 8.11 -19.51 11.21
N GLY A 41 9.07 -20.26 10.68
CA GLY A 41 8.95 -21.03 9.44
C GLY A 41 9.64 -20.33 8.28
N GLY A 42 10.04 -21.10 7.28
CA GLY A 42 10.69 -20.64 6.06
C GLY A 42 10.42 -21.62 4.92
N LEU A 43 10.74 -21.22 3.71
CA LEU A 43 10.61 -22.06 2.51
C LEU A 43 11.97 -22.51 1.98
N SER A 44 13.09 -22.04 2.56
CA SER A 44 14.45 -22.35 2.12
C SER A 44 14.67 -22.05 0.63
N LEU A 45 14.01 -21.00 0.14
CA LEU A 45 14.14 -20.49 -1.23
C LEU A 45 15.39 -19.65 -1.39
N SER A 46 15.94 -19.10 -0.31
CA SER A 46 17.16 -18.31 -0.33
C SER A 46 18.20 -18.83 0.67
N ALA A 47 19.46 -18.82 0.23
CA ALA A 47 20.60 -18.92 1.14
C ALA A 47 20.89 -17.56 1.80
N ALA A 48 21.72 -17.55 2.84
CA ALA A 48 22.24 -16.34 3.46
C ALA A 48 22.88 -15.41 2.40
N ASN A 49 22.21 -14.30 2.09
CA ASN A 49 22.61 -13.41 1.00
C ASN A 49 22.33 -11.95 1.37
N ARG A 50 23.40 -11.17 1.50
CA ARG A 50 23.31 -9.75 1.87
C ARG A 50 22.70 -8.88 0.78
N ASN A 51 22.89 -9.24 -0.50
CA ASN A 51 22.34 -8.48 -1.62
C ASN A 51 20.81 -8.41 -1.58
N LEU A 52 20.13 -9.39 -0.94
CA LEU A 52 18.69 -9.34 -0.75
C LEU A 52 18.26 -8.18 0.17
N ILE A 53 19.09 -7.83 1.16
CA ILE A 53 18.86 -6.67 2.03
C ILE A 53 18.95 -5.38 1.21
N ASP A 54 19.96 -5.26 0.33
CA ASP A 54 20.14 -4.09 -0.54
C ASP A 54 18.99 -3.92 -1.55
N ILE A 55 18.58 -5.02 -2.18
CA ILE A 55 17.44 -5.02 -3.13
C ILE A 55 16.15 -4.65 -2.40
N HIS A 56 15.89 -5.26 -1.24
CA HIS A 56 14.73 -4.94 -0.42
C HIS A 56 14.74 -3.46 0.01
N GLY A 57 15.88 -2.96 0.48
CA GLY A 57 16.08 -1.57 0.84
C GLY A 57 15.84 -0.61 -0.31
N THR A 58 16.18 -0.99 -1.55
CA THR A 58 15.89 -0.20 -2.76
C THR A 58 14.39 -0.07 -3.00
N PHE A 59 13.62 -1.17 -2.90
CA PHE A 59 12.16 -1.09 -2.99
C PHE A 59 11.57 -0.24 -1.87
N GLY A 60 12.04 -0.42 -0.63
CA GLY A 60 11.59 0.37 0.52
C GLY A 60 11.87 1.87 0.36
N PHE A 61 13.06 2.23 -0.14
CA PHE A 61 13.46 3.61 -0.41
C PHE A 61 12.58 4.27 -1.48
N LEU A 62 12.36 3.61 -2.62
CA LEU A 62 11.49 4.14 -3.68
C LEU A 62 10.03 4.22 -3.20
N LEU A 63 9.57 3.19 -2.48
CA LEU A 63 8.23 3.16 -1.91
C LEU A 63 8.01 4.33 -0.96
N PHE A 64 8.98 4.70 -0.13
CA PHE A 64 8.85 5.82 0.81
C PHE A 64 8.36 7.12 0.12
N PHE A 65 9.01 7.55 -0.95
CA PHE A 65 8.63 8.78 -1.66
C PHE A 65 7.28 8.66 -2.36
N ILE A 66 7.04 7.54 -3.02
CA ILE A 66 5.80 7.28 -3.77
C ILE A 66 4.61 7.14 -2.81
N LEU A 67 4.84 6.56 -1.63
CA LEU A 67 3.85 6.40 -0.57
C LEU A 67 3.47 7.75 0.04
N ILE A 68 4.41 8.69 0.22
CA ILE A 68 4.08 10.06 0.68
C ILE A 68 3.10 10.72 -0.29
N ALA A 69 3.40 10.69 -1.60
CA ALA A 69 2.52 11.27 -2.62
C ALA A 69 1.14 10.60 -2.62
N PHE A 70 1.10 9.27 -2.51
CA PHE A 70 -0.15 8.50 -2.49
C PHE A 70 -0.95 8.68 -1.20
N ALA A 71 -0.28 8.83 -0.05
CA ALA A 71 -0.92 9.12 1.22
C ALA A 71 -1.59 10.50 1.18
N ILE A 72 -0.89 11.53 0.70
CA ILE A 72 -1.45 12.89 0.51
C ILE A 72 -2.67 12.84 -0.42
N TYR A 73 -2.55 12.14 -1.56
CA TYR A 73 -3.68 11.95 -2.47
C TYR A 73 -4.86 11.27 -1.76
N SER A 74 -4.61 10.19 -1.03
CA SER A 74 -5.63 9.36 -0.40
C SER A 74 -6.35 10.07 0.74
N VAL A 75 -5.68 10.89 1.54
CA VAL A 75 -6.30 11.63 2.65
C VAL A 75 -7.03 12.89 2.21
N ARG A 76 -6.71 13.44 1.02
CA ARG A 76 -7.36 14.63 0.48
C ARG A 76 -8.41 14.28 -0.58
N VAL A 77 -7.96 14.02 -1.80
CA VAL A 77 -8.80 13.78 -2.98
C VAL A 77 -9.51 12.42 -2.87
N GLY A 78 -8.76 11.40 -2.45
CA GLY A 78 -9.21 10.03 -2.32
C GLY A 78 -9.96 9.71 -1.02
N ARG A 79 -10.24 10.69 -0.15
CA ARG A 79 -10.65 10.45 1.26
C ARG A 79 -11.86 9.53 1.42
N HIS A 80 -12.76 9.53 0.45
CA HIS A 80 -13.96 8.67 0.45
C HIS A 80 -13.62 7.17 0.29
N ARG A 81 -12.37 6.82 -0.01
CA ARG A 81 -11.87 5.44 -0.14
C ARG A 81 -11.26 4.91 1.15
N LEU A 82 -11.03 5.80 2.12
CA LEU A 82 -10.51 5.50 3.44
C LEU A 82 -11.64 5.40 4.46
N ALA A 83 -11.32 4.88 5.65
CA ALA A 83 -12.22 4.86 6.79
C ALA A 83 -12.72 6.28 7.12
N ALA A 84 -14.03 6.40 7.35
CA ALA A 84 -14.70 7.63 7.74
C ALA A 84 -15.20 7.53 9.19
N LYS A 85 -15.60 8.66 9.79
CA LYS A 85 -16.11 8.71 11.18
C LYS A 85 -17.23 7.70 11.46
N ASN A 86 -18.09 7.43 10.46
CA ASN A 86 -19.19 6.47 10.57
C ASN A 86 -18.87 5.06 10.04
N SER A 87 -17.61 4.75 9.70
CA SER A 87 -17.25 3.40 9.24
C SER A 87 -17.51 2.36 10.32
N LEU A 88 -17.17 2.66 11.58
CA LEU A 88 -17.36 1.74 12.71
C LEU A 88 -18.84 1.46 12.98
N SER A 89 -19.71 2.48 12.91
CA SER A 89 -21.14 2.27 13.11
C SER A 89 -21.76 1.43 11.98
N LYS A 90 -21.25 1.54 10.76
CA LYS A 90 -21.66 0.68 9.62
C LYS A 90 -21.24 -0.78 9.79
N LEU A 91 -20.24 -1.09 10.63
CA LEU A 91 -19.85 -2.47 10.92
C LEU A 91 -20.96 -3.27 11.63
N ARG A 92 -21.91 -2.58 12.29
CA ARG A 92 -23.05 -3.22 12.96
C ARG A 92 -24.09 -3.79 11.98
N ASN A 93 -24.08 -3.35 10.72
CA ASN A 93 -25.05 -3.76 9.69
C ASN A 93 -24.55 -4.96 8.87
N VAL A 94 -24.15 -6.04 9.54
CA VAL A 94 -23.47 -7.21 8.93
C VAL A 94 -24.24 -7.71 7.70
N GLY A 95 -23.50 -8.01 6.63
CA GLY A 95 -24.04 -8.53 5.36
C GLY A 95 -24.64 -7.47 4.41
N LYS A 96 -25.04 -6.29 4.91
CA LYS A 96 -25.58 -5.21 4.07
C LYS A 96 -24.48 -4.58 3.19
N PRO A 97 -24.80 -3.97 2.03
CA PRO A 97 -23.81 -3.30 1.18
C PRO A 97 -22.96 -2.25 1.92
N SER A 98 -23.57 -1.51 2.85
CA SER A 98 -22.88 -0.52 3.68
C SER A 98 -21.80 -1.12 4.58
N TRP A 99 -21.97 -2.36 5.04
CA TRP A 99 -20.98 -3.10 5.82
C TRP A 99 -19.77 -3.48 4.98
N TRP A 100 -19.98 -4.07 3.80
CA TRP A 100 -18.91 -4.43 2.88
C TRP A 100 -18.08 -3.22 2.44
N ILE A 101 -18.75 -2.09 2.14
CA ILE A 101 -18.09 -0.83 1.78
C ILE A 101 -17.28 -0.28 2.97
N ALA A 102 -17.82 -0.33 4.19
CA ALA A 102 -17.10 0.12 5.38
C ALA A 102 -15.86 -0.73 5.65
N LEU A 103 -15.99 -2.06 5.53
CA LEU A 103 -14.88 -3.00 5.71
C LEU A 103 -13.79 -2.76 4.67
N HIS A 104 -14.15 -2.63 3.39
CA HIS A 104 -13.18 -2.30 2.32
C HIS A 104 -12.43 -0.99 2.61
N ARG A 105 -13.13 0.06 3.04
CA ARG A 105 -12.51 1.35 3.41
C ARG A 105 -11.58 1.24 4.61
N ILE A 106 -11.94 0.44 5.62
CA ILE A 106 -11.07 0.17 6.77
C ILE A 106 -9.81 -0.57 6.30
N THR A 107 -9.96 -1.62 5.50
CA THR A 107 -8.82 -2.35 4.92
C THR A 107 -7.90 -1.44 4.12
N ASN A 108 -8.44 -0.53 3.31
CA ASN A 108 -7.64 0.46 2.57
C ASN A 108 -6.86 1.40 3.49
N THR A 109 -7.45 1.79 4.62
CA THR A 109 -6.74 2.58 5.63
C THR A 109 -5.66 1.76 6.32
N VAL A 110 -5.95 0.52 6.71
CA VAL A 110 -4.99 -0.37 7.38
C VAL A 110 -3.78 -0.63 6.50
N ILE A 111 -3.96 -0.98 5.22
CA ILE A 111 -2.82 -1.25 4.33
C ILE A 111 -1.96 0.01 4.10
N LEU A 112 -2.58 1.19 4.01
CA LEU A 112 -1.85 2.46 3.88
C LEU A 112 -1.01 2.77 5.13
N LEU A 113 -1.59 2.57 6.33
CA LEU A 113 -0.88 2.77 7.59
C LEU A 113 0.22 1.71 7.80
N ALA A 114 -0.04 0.46 7.46
CA ALA A 114 0.94 -0.63 7.56
C ALA A 114 2.12 -0.40 6.61
N ALA A 115 1.87 0.03 5.37
CA ALA A 115 2.93 0.43 4.45
C ALA A 115 3.76 1.60 5.00
N GLY A 116 3.11 2.60 5.61
CA GLY A 116 3.78 3.72 6.27
C GLY A 116 4.67 3.26 7.43
N LEU A 117 4.13 2.40 8.28
CA LEU A 117 4.87 1.79 9.39
C LEU A 117 6.09 1.01 8.87
N ALA A 118 5.92 0.20 7.82
CA ALA A 118 7.00 -0.61 7.23
C ALA A 118 8.15 0.26 6.72
N VAL A 119 7.88 1.30 5.92
CA VAL A 119 8.95 2.15 5.37
C VAL A 119 9.65 2.99 6.44
N ILE A 120 8.93 3.43 7.47
CA ILE A 120 9.51 4.18 8.59
C ILE A 120 10.41 3.27 9.43
N THR A 121 9.89 2.12 9.86
CA THR A 121 10.63 1.19 10.72
C THR A 121 11.81 0.53 10.00
N GLY A 122 11.67 0.21 8.72
CA GLY A 122 12.76 -0.33 7.90
C GLY A 122 13.92 0.65 7.74
N LYS A 123 13.65 1.97 7.72
CA LYS A 123 14.71 2.99 7.70
C LYS A 123 15.56 3.02 8.98
N PHE A 124 14.98 2.61 10.11
CA PHE A 124 15.66 2.52 11.39
C PHE A 124 16.27 1.13 11.65
N GLN A 125 16.17 0.20 10.69
CA GLN A 125 16.77 -1.12 10.82
C GLN A 125 18.22 -1.08 10.34
N ASP A 126 19.15 -1.55 11.18
CA ASP A 126 20.53 -1.75 10.76
C ASP A 126 20.62 -3.02 9.90
N GLU A 127 21.27 -2.90 8.74
CA GLU A 127 21.48 -3.98 7.79
C GLU A 127 22.34 -5.13 8.33
N ASN A 128 23.09 -4.90 9.41
CA ASN A 128 23.94 -5.92 10.04
C ASN A 128 23.22 -6.75 11.09
N TRP A 129 22.07 -6.31 11.60
CA TRP A 129 21.39 -7.02 12.69
C TRP A 129 21.03 -8.45 12.31
N LEU A 130 20.42 -8.66 11.14
CA LEU A 130 20.02 -10.00 10.69
C LEU A 130 21.23 -10.91 10.41
N PRO A 131 22.24 -10.48 9.64
CA PRO A 131 23.46 -11.28 9.46
C PRO A 131 24.20 -11.63 10.75
N GLN A 132 24.10 -10.80 11.79
CA GLN A 132 24.72 -11.05 13.10
C GLN A 132 23.81 -11.79 14.09
N GLY A 133 22.60 -12.20 13.67
CA GLY A 133 21.63 -12.88 14.55
C GLY A 133 20.97 -11.98 15.60
N GLN A 134 21.09 -10.65 15.48
CA GLN A 134 20.54 -9.66 16.42
C GLN A 134 19.06 -9.37 16.13
N MET A 135 18.19 -10.36 16.31
CA MET A 135 16.78 -10.24 15.94
C MET A 135 15.89 -9.63 17.03
N ASN A 136 16.47 -9.16 18.14
CA ASN A 136 15.74 -8.63 19.30
C ASN A 136 15.58 -7.11 19.28
N GLN A 137 15.64 -6.50 18.10
CA GLN A 137 15.62 -5.05 17.95
C GLN A 137 14.19 -4.53 17.72
N PRO A 138 13.74 -3.46 18.40
CA PRO A 138 12.37 -2.97 18.28
C PRO A 138 11.98 -2.61 16.83
N ALA A 139 12.87 -1.97 16.08
CA ALA A 139 12.61 -1.61 14.69
C ALA A 139 12.39 -2.86 13.82
N TYR A 140 13.14 -3.94 14.05
CA TYR A 140 12.96 -5.21 13.35
C TYR A 140 11.56 -5.82 13.63
N PHE A 141 11.15 -5.90 14.90
CA PHE A 141 9.82 -6.44 15.24
C PHE A 141 8.67 -5.61 14.69
N LEU A 142 8.78 -4.27 14.75
CA LEU A 142 7.76 -3.38 14.18
C LEU A 142 7.71 -3.50 12.65
N HIS A 143 8.87 -3.61 12.00
CA HIS A 143 8.96 -3.79 10.56
C HIS A 143 8.33 -5.12 10.10
N LEU A 144 8.67 -6.21 10.78
CA LEU A 144 8.07 -7.52 10.52
C LEU A 144 6.56 -7.52 10.78
N THR A 145 6.11 -6.90 11.87
CA THR A 145 4.68 -6.77 12.17
C THR A 145 3.97 -6.01 11.04
N ALA A 146 4.58 -4.93 10.53
CA ALA A 146 4.07 -4.19 9.40
C ALA A 146 4.01 -5.07 8.13
N TRP A 147 5.03 -5.89 7.87
CA TRP A 147 5.04 -6.84 6.76
C TRP A 147 3.86 -7.82 6.82
N ILE A 148 3.59 -8.43 7.98
CA ILE A 148 2.43 -9.32 8.20
C ILE A 148 1.11 -8.57 7.97
N LEU A 149 0.98 -7.37 8.54
CA LEU A 149 -0.22 -6.55 8.38
C LEU A 149 -0.48 -6.18 6.92
N ILE A 150 0.56 -5.86 6.15
CA ILE A 150 0.46 -5.61 4.70
C ILE A 150 -0.06 -6.86 3.99
N GLY A 151 0.52 -8.04 4.27
CA GLY A 151 0.09 -9.30 3.64
C GLY A 151 -1.39 -9.60 3.86
N LEU A 152 -1.84 -9.54 5.12
CA LEU A 152 -3.25 -9.75 5.48
C LEU A 152 -4.16 -8.69 4.85
N ALA A 153 -3.79 -7.41 4.96
CA ALA A 153 -4.59 -6.31 4.42
C ALA A 153 -4.65 -6.33 2.89
N LEU A 154 -3.60 -6.78 2.20
CA LEU A 154 -3.57 -6.95 0.75
C LEU A 154 -4.57 -8.02 0.31
N VAL A 155 -4.58 -9.18 0.96
CA VAL A 155 -5.56 -10.24 0.69
C VAL A 155 -6.98 -9.71 0.87
N PHE A 156 -7.26 -9.06 2.01
CA PHE A 156 -8.58 -8.47 2.23
C PHE A 156 -8.91 -7.36 1.23
N HIS A 157 -7.95 -6.53 0.84
CA HIS A 157 -8.14 -5.46 -0.13
C HIS A 157 -8.62 -6.03 -1.48
N LEU A 158 -7.99 -7.10 -1.95
CA LEU A 158 -8.37 -7.78 -3.19
C LEU A 158 -9.77 -8.43 -3.06
N LEU A 159 -10.00 -9.21 -2.01
CA LEU A 159 -11.29 -9.89 -1.81
C LEU A 159 -12.46 -8.90 -1.66
N LEU A 160 -12.27 -7.82 -0.89
CA LEU A 160 -13.31 -6.83 -0.64
C LEU A 160 -13.54 -5.92 -1.83
N SER A 161 -12.50 -5.59 -2.60
CA SER A 161 -12.68 -4.85 -3.86
C SER A 161 -13.48 -5.66 -4.88
N ALA A 162 -13.22 -6.96 -5.01
CA ALA A 162 -14.06 -7.87 -5.80
C ALA A 162 -15.50 -7.92 -5.27
N LYS A 163 -15.69 -8.00 -3.94
CA LYS A 163 -17.02 -8.04 -3.34
C LYS A 163 -17.83 -6.75 -3.57
N VAL A 164 -17.18 -5.59 -3.46
CA VAL A 164 -17.85 -4.28 -3.53
C VAL A 164 -18.07 -3.82 -4.97
N GLY A 165 -17.09 -4.01 -5.86
CA GLY A 165 -17.12 -3.48 -7.22
C GLY A 165 -17.08 -4.53 -8.34
N GLY A 166 -16.83 -5.79 -8.00
CA GLY A 166 -16.66 -6.87 -8.96
C GLY A 166 -15.43 -6.71 -9.86
N ILE A 167 -15.35 -7.57 -10.88
CA ILE A 167 -14.32 -7.54 -11.93
C ILE A 167 -14.21 -6.18 -12.63
N PRO A 168 -15.30 -5.44 -12.93
CA PRO A 168 -15.19 -4.12 -13.57
C PRO A 168 -14.38 -3.12 -12.74
N LEU A 169 -14.42 -3.20 -11.40
CA LEU A 169 -13.59 -2.33 -10.56
C LEU A 169 -12.09 -2.63 -10.74
N TRP A 170 -11.70 -3.91 -10.86
CA TRP A 170 -10.31 -4.25 -11.13
C TRP A 170 -9.87 -3.79 -12.51
N GLN A 171 -10.68 -4.05 -13.54
CA GLN A 171 -10.41 -3.60 -14.91
C GLN A 171 -10.24 -2.07 -14.99
N SER A 172 -11.01 -1.32 -14.20
CA SER A 172 -10.89 0.14 -14.18
C SER A 172 -9.51 0.64 -13.77
N MET A 173 -8.74 -0.13 -13.00
CA MET A 173 -7.38 0.24 -12.56
C MET A 173 -6.34 0.12 -13.68
N PHE A 174 -6.62 -0.68 -14.73
CA PHE A 174 -5.72 -0.91 -15.86
C PHE A 174 -6.06 -0.04 -17.08
N GLN A 175 -7.08 0.83 -16.99
CA GLN A 175 -7.42 1.74 -18.09
C GLN A 175 -6.31 2.79 -18.28
N THR A 176 -5.80 2.88 -19.51
CA THR A 176 -4.75 3.85 -19.88
C THR A 176 -5.30 5.23 -20.23
N GLY A 177 -6.53 5.30 -20.74
CA GLY A 177 -7.19 6.56 -21.14
C GLY A 177 -7.53 7.45 -19.94
N TYR A 178 -7.42 8.77 -20.12
CA TYR A 178 -7.79 9.77 -19.12
C TYR A 178 -8.68 10.85 -19.73
N ARG A 179 -9.52 11.49 -18.92
CA ARG A 179 -10.35 12.62 -19.36
C ARG A 179 -9.48 13.86 -19.56
N SER A 180 -9.83 14.73 -20.51
CA SER A 180 -9.03 15.93 -20.86
C SER A 180 -8.57 16.78 -19.67
N PRO A 181 -9.40 17.02 -18.63
CA PRO A 181 -8.97 17.78 -17.45
C PRO A 181 -7.89 17.10 -16.60
N GLU A 182 -7.65 15.80 -16.77
CA GLU A 182 -6.66 15.01 -16.02
C GLU A 182 -5.32 14.88 -16.75
N SER A 183 -5.17 15.52 -17.91
CA SER A 183 -3.95 15.49 -18.71
C SER A 183 -2.69 15.84 -17.91
N PRO A 184 -1.61 15.04 -18.01
CA PRO A 184 -0.32 15.34 -17.39
C PRO A 184 0.25 16.71 -17.76
N LYS A 185 -0.08 17.22 -18.95
CA LYS A 185 0.34 18.55 -19.41
C LYS A 185 -0.18 19.68 -18.50
N LEU A 186 -1.28 19.46 -17.78
CA LEU A 186 -1.88 20.43 -16.87
C LEU A 186 -1.35 20.34 -15.43
N TRP A 187 -0.51 19.35 -15.12
CA TRP A 187 -0.05 19.13 -13.74
C TRP A 187 0.78 20.27 -13.16
N PRO A 188 1.74 20.89 -13.87
CA PRO A 188 2.50 22.01 -13.32
C PRO A 188 1.59 23.16 -12.87
N GLN A 189 0.58 23.48 -13.68
CA GLN A 189 -0.41 24.52 -13.36
C GLN A 189 -1.25 24.13 -12.14
N LYS A 190 -1.71 22.88 -12.04
CA LYS A 190 -2.47 22.38 -10.89
C LYS A 190 -1.67 22.39 -9.60
N ILE A 191 -0.40 22.00 -9.66
CA ILE A 191 0.51 22.02 -8.50
C ILE A 191 0.71 23.46 -8.04
N GLN A 192 0.97 24.40 -8.97
CA GLN A 192 1.11 25.81 -8.65
C GLN A 192 -0.17 26.40 -8.04
N GLN A 193 -1.34 26.08 -8.60
CA GLN A 193 -2.64 26.49 -8.05
C GLN A 193 -2.86 25.92 -6.64
N TRP A 194 -2.47 24.67 -6.41
CA TRP A 194 -2.58 24.02 -5.11
C TRP A 194 -1.73 24.71 -4.03
N PHE A 195 -0.50 25.13 -4.36
CA PHE A 195 0.33 25.90 -3.44
C PHE A 195 -0.23 27.30 -3.16
N ARG A 196 -0.86 27.93 -4.17
CA ARG A 196 -1.48 29.26 -4.02
C ARG A 196 -2.79 29.25 -3.25
N ASN A 197 -3.57 28.17 -3.34
CA ASN A 197 -4.85 28.05 -2.66
C ASN A 197 -5.06 26.63 -2.10
N PRO A 198 -4.42 26.30 -0.95
CA PRO A 198 -4.42 24.95 -0.40
C PRO A 198 -5.77 24.48 0.19
N ARG A 199 -6.83 25.31 0.10
CA ARG A 199 -8.17 25.05 0.67
C ARG A 199 -9.12 24.27 -0.24
N TRP A 200 -8.64 23.72 -1.35
CA TRP A 200 -9.42 22.88 -2.27
C TRP A 200 -9.07 21.39 -2.13
#